data_AF-A0A817VLN1-F1
#
_entry.id   AF-A0A817VLN1-F1
#
_cell.length_a   1.000
_cell.length_b   1.000
_cell.length_c   1.000
_cell.angle_alpha   90.00
_cell.angle_beta   90.00
_cell.angle_gamma   90.00
#
_symmetry.space_group_name_H-M   'P 1'
#
loop_
_entity.id
_entity.type
_entity.pdbx_description
1 polymer ?
#
loop_
_entity_poly.entity_id
_entity_poly.type
_entity_poly.pdbx_seq_one_letter_code
_entity_poly.pdbx_strand_id
1 'polypeptide(L)'
;MTANKLSPIITTEILKTIFDNISENELFVCSLCASMCTTQNKHQLVSTTCGHLFGKNCIKKRLKETGQCPLCLKQLETRRDKQLRTMCLSSVVTIFPFEISRMRDERRRLRMRLNEIKTRLERAKFKLNIKKQDLQIINKKIFKHCKRNKLMNNG
;
A
#
# COMPACT_ATOMS: atom_id res chain seq x y z
N MET A 1 -28.04 -1.94 -5.41
CA MET A 1 -28.40 -2.64 -4.16
C MET A 1 -27.16 -2.65 -3.27
N THR A 2 -27.32 -1.99 -2.11
CA THR A 2 -26.43 -1.95 -0.92
C THR A 2 -24.92 -1.85 -1.16
N ALA A 3 -24.46 -0.62 -1.37
CA ALA A 3 -23.12 -0.23 -0.95
C ALA A 3 -22.98 -0.55 0.54
N ASN A 4 -22.19 -1.57 0.86
CA ASN A 4 -21.90 -1.97 2.22
C ASN A 4 -21.00 -0.86 2.82
N LYS A 5 -21.66 0.17 3.35
CA LYS A 5 -21.02 1.23 4.12
C LYS A 5 -20.47 0.57 5.39
N LEU A 6 -19.24 0.06 5.29
CA LEU A 6 -18.40 -0.21 6.45
C LEU A 6 -18.52 1.02 7.36
N SER A 7 -19.02 0.79 8.58
CA SER A 7 -19.26 1.83 9.58
C SER A 7 -18.07 2.78 9.67
N PRO A 8 -18.28 4.09 9.86
CA PRO A 8 -17.26 5.15 9.73
C PRO A 8 -16.17 5.14 10.84
N ILE A 9 -16.01 4.02 11.56
CA ILE A 9 -15.20 3.93 12.77
C ILE A 9 -13.79 3.39 12.48
N ILE A 10 -13.57 2.69 11.37
CA ILE A 10 -12.26 2.15 11.02
C ILE A 10 -11.61 3.08 9.99
N THR A 11 -10.85 4.07 10.46
CA THR A 11 -10.11 4.96 9.56
C THR A 11 -9.05 4.16 8.79
N THR A 12 -8.58 4.71 7.67
CA THR A 12 -7.51 4.13 6.86
C THR A 12 -6.23 3.91 7.67
N GLU A 13 -5.95 4.75 8.68
CA GLU A 13 -4.79 4.57 9.56
C GLU A 13 -4.95 3.34 10.47
N ILE A 14 -6.16 3.08 10.97
CA ILE A 14 -6.46 1.88 11.77
C ILE A 14 -6.28 0.64 10.90
N LEU A 15 -6.84 0.64 9.67
CA LEU A 15 -6.68 -0.48 8.73
C LEU A 15 -5.21 -0.73 8.39
N LYS A 16 -4.43 0.33 8.16
CA LYS A 16 -3.00 0.22 7.88
C LYS A 16 -2.24 -0.37 9.08
N THR A 17 -2.50 0.15 10.28
CA THR A 17 -1.88 -0.35 11.51
C THR A 17 -2.22 -1.82 11.75
N ILE A 18 -3.45 -2.24 11.47
CA ILE A 18 -3.86 -3.64 11.53
C ILE A 18 -3.05 -4.46 10.54
N PHE A 19 -2.99 -4.06 9.27
CA PHE A 19 -2.31 -4.81 8.22
C PHE A 19 -0.81 -4.97 8.48
N ASP A 20 -0.15 -3.89 8.94
CA ASP A 20 1.29 -3.87 9.20
C ASP A 20 1.68 -4.72 10.43
N ASN A 21 0.72 -5.04 11.30
CA ASN A 21 0.96 -5.76 12.54
C ASN A 21 0.25 -7.13 12.59
N ILE A 22 -0.31 -7.65 11.49
CA ILE A 22 -0.82 -9.03 11.45
C ILE A 22 0.30 -9.99 11.05
N SER A 23 0.54 -11.02 11.86
CA SER A 23 1.48 -12.11 11.56
C SER A 23 0.90 -13.11 10.56
N GLU A 24 1.73 -14.03 10.06
CA GLU A 24 1.32 -15.10 9.13
C GLU A 24 0.18 -15.98 9.67
N ASN A 25 0.08 -16.10 11.01
CA ASN A 25 -0.98 -16.84 11.70
C ASN A 25 -2.22 -15.99 12.01
N GLU A 26 -2.41 -14.87 11.32
CA GLU A 26 -3.58 -13.97 11.47
C GLU A 26 -3.76 -13.37 12.87
N LEU A 27 -2.67 -13.35 13.64
CA LEU A 27 -2.62 -12.82 14.99
C LEU A 27 -1.91 -11.47 15.00
N PHE A 28 -2.48 -10.49 15.71
CA PHE A 28 -1.93 -9.14 15.80
C PHE A 28 -0.67 -9.10 16.69
N VAL A 29 0.35 -8.38 16.25
CA VAL A 29 1.65 -8.19 16.91
C VAL A 29 1.70 -6.79 17.51
N CYS A 30 2.01 -6.69 18.79
CA CYS A 30 2.07 -5.40 19.47
C CYS A 30 3.29 -4.59 18.99
N SER A 31 3.06 -3.38 18.47
CA SER A 31 4.12 -2.46 18.01
C SER A 31 5.05 -1.95 19.10
N LEU A 32 4.74 -2.17 20.39
CA LEU A 32 5.58 -1.76 21.52
C LEU A 32 6.54 -2.85 22.01
N CYS A 33 6.21 -4.12 21.81
CA CYS A 33 7.02 -5.24 22.33
C CYS A 33 7.27 -6.34 21.29
N ALA A 34 6.80 -6.16 20.07
CA ALA A 34 6.90 -7.12 18.96
C ALA A 34 6.40 -8.54 19.30
N SER A 35 5.49 -8.67 20.27
CA SER A 35 4.91 -9.96 20.69
C SER A 35 3.45 -10.07 20.27
N MET A 36 2.95 -11.30 20.10
CA MET A 36 1.56 -11.56 19.70
C MET A 36 0.58 -11.13 20.80
N CYS A 37 -0.43 -10.35 20.42
CA CYS A 37 -1.58 -10.00 21.27
C CYS A 37 -2.50 -11.21 21.41
N THR A 38 -2.88 -11.53 22.64
CA THR A 38 -3.73 -12.70 22.93
C THR A 38 -5.18 -12.30 23.20
N THR A 39 -6.10 -13.26 23.21
CA THR A 39 -7.53 -13.01 23.46
C THR A 39 -7.90 -13.01 24.94
N GLN A 40 -7.08 -13.61 25.81
CA GLN A 40 -7.47 -13.93 27.20
C GLN A 40 -6.47 -13.47 28.27
N ASN A 41 -5.35 -12.81 27.92
CA ASN A 41 -4.31 -12.45 28.90
C ASN A 41 -4.16 -10.93 29.07
N LYS A 42 -3.28 -10.52 29.99
CA LYS A 42 -2.93 -9.10 30.24
C LYS A 42 -2.37 -8.35 29.01
N HIS A 43 -2.04 -9.09 27.94
CA HIS A 43 -1.58 -8.57 26.65
C HIS A 43 -2.66 -8.65 25.56
N GLN A 44 -3.92 -8.38 25.94
CA GLN A 44 -5.03 -8.31 24.98
C GLN A 44 -4.93 -7.09 24.05
N LEU A 45 -5.46 -7.24 22.83
CA LEU A 45 -5.53 -6.16 21.85
C LEU A 45 -6.50 -5.07 22.31
N VAL A 46 -6.02 -3.83 22.32
CA VAL A 46 -6.84 -2.65 22.64
C VAL A 46 -6.61 -1.54 21.62
N SER A 47 -7.66 -0.76 21.33
CA SER A 47 -7.57 0.48 20.57
C SER A 47 -7.58 1.67 21.52
N THR A 48 -6.70 2.63 21.25
CA THR A 48 -6.71 3.96 21.87
C THR A 48 -7.81 4.84 21.27
N THR A 49 -8.16 5.95 21.91
CA THR A 49 -9.14 6.91 21.34
C THR A 49 -8.71 7.50 20.01
N CYS A 50 -7.41 7.52 19.72
CA CYS A 50 -6.86 7.93 18.43
C CYS A 50 -6.86 6.82 17.36
N GLY A 51 -7.33 5.61 17.67
CA GLY A 51 -7.49 4.51 16.73
C GLY A 51 -6.35 3.48 16.72
N HIS A 52 -5.15 3.87 17.15
CA HIS A 52 -3.99 2.97 17.16
C HIS A 52 -4.15 1.80 18.13
N LEU A 53 -3.58 0.65 17.73
CA LEU A 53 -3.72 -0.64 18.39
C LEU A 53 -2.44 -1.08 19.09
N PHE A 54 -2.59 -1.64 20.29
CA PHE A 54 -1.48 -2.11 21.12
C PHE A 54 -1.93 -3.25 22.04
N GLY A 55 -0.97 -3.97 22.62
CA GLY A 55 -1.24 -4.83 23.78
C GLY A 55 -1.54 -3.98 25.02
N LYS A 56 -2.62 -4.32 25.74
CA LYS A 56 -3.16 -3.56 26.87
C LYS A 56 -2.14 -3.13 27.91
N ASN A 57 -1.31 -4.07 28.39
CA ASN A 57 -0.28 -3.75 29.38
C ASN A 57 0.80 -2.80 28.84
N CYS A 58 1.19 -2.97 27.58
CA CYS A 58 2.24 -2.16 26.97
C CYS A 58 1.78 -0.71 26.83
N ILE A 59 0.57 -0.49 26.31
CA ILE A 59 0.06 0.88 26.19
C ILE A 59 -0.26 1.48 27.56
N LYS A 60 -0.76 0.71 28.53
CA LYS A 60 -0.95 1.19 29.91
C LYS A 60 0.35 1.68 30.54
N LYS A 61 1.46 0.95 30.35
CA LYS A 61 2.77 1.36 30.86
C LYS A 61 3.22 2.67 30.20
N ARG A 62 3.12 2.76 28.87
CA ARG A 62 3.50 3.99 28.14
C ARG A 62 2.65 5.20 28.52
N LEU A 63 1.35 5.04 28.69
CA LEU A 63 0.49 6.15 29.08
C LEU A 63 0.73 6.64 30.51
N LYS A 64 1.22 5.78 31.41
CA LYS A 64 1.69 6.23 32.74
C LYS A 64 2.95 7.09 32.65
N GLU A 65 3.82 6.83 31.67
CA GLU A 65 5.08 7.55 31.49
C GLU A 65 4.88 8.89 30.75
N THR A 66 4.15 8.87 29.62
CA THR A 66 4.10 10.03 28.71
C THR A 66 2.71 10.65 28.57
N GLY A 67 1.65 9.91 28.89
CA GLY A 67 0.27 10.34 28.63
C GLY A 67 -0.05 10.54 27.13
N GLN A 68 0.79 10.02 26.22
CA GLN A 68 0.68 10.22 24.77
C GLN A 68 0.67 8.90 24.02
N CYS A 69 -0.01 8.89 22.86
CA CYS A 69 0.06 7.76 21.94
C CYS A 69 1.49 7.58 21.39
N PRO A 70 2.09 6.37 21.46
CA PRO A 70 3.43 6.14 20.93
C PRO A 70 3.58 6.28 19.41
N LEU A 71 2.49 6.21 18.65
CA LEU A 71 2.54 6.26 17.18
C LEU A 71 2.26 7.65 16.61
N CYS A 72 1.33 8.41 17.19
CA CYS A 72 0.94 9.72 16.67
C CYS A 72 1.13 10.88 17.66
N LEU A 73 1.69 10.61 18.85
CA LEU A 73 1.98 11.59 19.90
C LEU A 73 0.76 12.35 20.45
N LYS A 74 -0.45 12.02 19.99
CA LYS A 74 -1.69 12.61 20.49
C LYS A 74 -1.82 12.35 21.98
N GLN A 75 -2.10 13.41 22.75
CA GLN A 75 -2.37 13.32 24.18
C GLN A 75 -3.59 12.45 24.43
N LEU A 76 -3.45 11.45 25.30
CA LEU A 76 -4.54 10.59 25.76
C LEU A 76 -4.79 10.94 27.23
N GLU A 77 -5.96 11.48 27.56
CA GLU A 77 -6.25 11.92 28.95
C GLU A 77 -6.12 10.74 29.95
N THR A 78 -5.13 10.80 30.81
CA THR A 78 -4.75 9.74 31.76
C THR A 78 -5.77 9.47 32.87
N ARG A 79 -6.90 10.20 32.93
CA ARG A 79 -7.78 10.26 34.11
C ARG A 79 -9.07 9.44 34.07
N ARG A 80 -9.37 8.67 33.02
CA ARG A 80 -10.56 7.80 33.01
C ARG A 80 -10.28 6.44 32.39
N ASP A 81 -10.76 5.38 33.05
CA ASP A 81 -10.76 3.98 32.58
C ASP A 81 -11.46 3.74 31.22
N LYS A 82 -11.96 4.80 30.56
CA LYS A 82 -12.75 4.77 29.32
C LYS A 82 -11.96 4.95 28.02
N GLN A 83 -10.62 5.05 28.05
CA GLN A 83 -9.84 5.38 26.84
C GLN A 83 -9.26 4.19 26.06
N LEU A 84 -9.26 3.01 26.66
CA LEU A 84 -8.83 1.78 25.99
C LEU A 84 -10.07 0.94 25.70
N ARG A 85 -10.43 0.84 24.42
CA ARG A 85 -11.48 -0.07 23.98
C ARG A 85 -10.84 -1.43 23.72
N THR A 86 -11.23 -2.43 24.49
CA THR A 86 -10.87 -3.82 24.20
C THR A 86 -11.46 -4.20 22.85
N MET A 87 -10.61 -4.60 21.92
CA MET A 87 -11.05 -5.10 20.62
C MET A 87 -11.06 -6.61 20.69
N CYS A 88 -12.22 -7.23 20.44
CA CYS A 88 -12.28 -8.68 20.27
C CYS A 88 -11.60 -9.04 18.96
N LEU A 89 -10.54 -9.84 19.06
CA LEU A 89 -9.76 -10.33 17.92
C LEU A 89 -10.68 -11.03 16.91
N SER A 90 -11.70 -11.76 17.36
CA SER A 90 -12.67 -12.47 16.51
C SER A 90 -13.45 -11.57 15.55
N SER A 91 -13.80 -10.34 15.95
CA SER A 91 -14.55 -9.40 15.09
C SER A 91 -13.66 -8.66 14.11
N VAL A 92 -12.36 -8.56 14.40
CA VAL A 92 -11.34 -7.98 13.51
C VAL A 92 -10.69 -9.07 12.65
N VAL A 93 -10.74 -10.34 13.02
CA VAL A 93 -10.13 -11.44 12.27
C VAL A 93 -11.14 -12.16 11.39
N THR A 94 -12.46 -12.00 11.55
CA THR A 94 -13.42 -12.72 10.67
C THR A 94 -13.72 -12.00 9.35
N ILE A 95 -13.60 -10.68 9.31
CA ILE A 95 -13.79 -9.89 8.07
C ILE A 95 -12.48 -9.78 7.26
N PHE A 96 -11.33 -10.01 7.90
CA PHE A 96 -10.02 -9.64 7.36
C PHE A 96 -9.37 -10.69 6.43
N PRO A 97 -9.37 -12.01 6.68
CA PRO A 97 -8.69 -12.99 5.83
C PRO A 97 -9.20 -12.98 4.39
N PHE A 98 -10.52 -12.89 4.20
CA PHE A 98 -11.14 -12.84 2.88
C PHE A 98 -10.87 -11.51 2.16
N GLU A 99 -11.04 -10.37 2.84
CA GLU A 99 -10.73 -9.04 2.29
C GLU A 99 -9.23 -8.90 1.98
N ILE A 100 -8.35 -9.33 2.88
CA ILE A 100 -6.88 -9.34 2.68
C ILE A 100 -6.52 -10.25 1.51
N SER A 101 -7.09 -11.46 1.43
CA SER A 101 -6.85 -12.38 0.33
C SER A 101 -7.31 -11.77 -1.00
N ARG A 102 -8.52 -11.19 -1.04
CA ARG A 102 -9.04 -10.46 -2.20
C ARG A 102 -8.12 -9.31 -2.62
N MET A 103 -7.67 -8.50 -1.67
CA MET A 103 -6.78 -7.36 -1.93
C MET A 103 -5.39 -7.82 -2.38
N ARG A 104 -4.87 -8.93 -1.84
CA ARG A 104 -3.60 -9.54 -2.28
C ARG A 104 -3.72 -10.06 -3.72
N ASP A 105 -4.83 -10.71 -4.06
CA ASP A 105 -5.09 -11.20 -5.41
C ASP A 105 -5.31 -10.07 -6.41
N GLU A 106 -6.05 -9.03 -6.03
CA GLU A 106 -6.24 -7.83 -6.84
C GLU A 106 -4.89 -7.14 -7.12
N ARG A 107 -4.06 -6.97 -6.08
CA ARG A 107 -2.70 -6.46 -6.21
C ARG A 107 -1.84 -7.33 -7.13
N ARG A 108 -1.97 -8.66 -7.05
CA ARG A 108 -1.28 -9.60 -7.94
C ARG A 108 -1.72 -9.41 -9.39
N ARG A 109 -3.03 -9.32 -9.65
CA ARG A 109 -3.60 -9.09 -10.98
C ARG A 109 -3.16 -7.77 -11.58
N LEU A 110 -3.22 -6.68 -10.81
CA LEU A 110 -2.77 -5.36 -11.27
C LEU A 110 -1.27 -5.35 -11.59
N ARG A 111 -0.44 -6.03 -10.79
CA ARG A 111 0.99 -6.19 -11.10
C ARG A 111 1.23 -6.95 -12.41
N MET A 112 0.47 -8.02 -12.67
CA MET A 112 0.58 -8.74 -13.94
C MET A 112 0.19 -7.85 -15.14
N ARG A 113 -0.93 -7.12 -15.04
CA ARG A 113 -1.35 -6.17 -16.08
C ARG A 113 -0.31 -5.07 -16.30
N LEU A 114 0.28 -4.55 -15.22
CA LEU A 114 1.34 -3.55 -15.32
C LEU A 114 2.55 -4.09 -16.09
N ASN A 115 2.98 -5.33 -15.80
CA ASN A 115 4.10 -5.96 -16.50
C ASN A 115 3.78 -6.21 -17.98
N GLU A 116 2.55 -6.60 -18.29
CA GLU A 116 2.10 -6.77 -19.67
C GLU A 116 2.13 -5.44 -20.44
N ILE A 117 1.55 -4.38 -19.88
CA ILE A 117 1.54 -3.04 -20.47
C ILE A 117 2.96 -2.52 -20.64
N LYS A 118 3.83 -2.68 -19.62
CA LYS A 118 5.26 -2.31 -19.71
C LYS A 118 5.95 -3.03 -20.86
N THR A 119 5.75 -4.35 -20.99
CA THR A 119 6.35 -5.14 -22.07
C THR A 119 5.85 -4.68 -23.44
N ARG A 120 4.54 -4.40 -23.58
CA ARG A 120 3.96 -3.87 -24.82
C ARG A 120 4.55 -2.50 -25.16
N LEU A 121 4.70 -1.63 -24.17
CA LEU A 121 5.30 -0.30 -24.33
C LEU A 121 6.75 -0.41 -24.83
N GLU A 122 7.57 -1.26 -24.22
CA GLU A 122 8.96 -1.45 -24.63
C GLU A 122 9.07 -2.00 -26.06
N ARG A 123 8.21 -2.95 -26.44
CA ARG A 123 8.13 -3.44 -27.83
C ARG A 123 7.75 -2.33 -28.81
N ALA A 124 6.76 -1.50 -28.46
CA ALA A 124 6.33 -0.39 -29.30
C ALA A 124 7.44 0.66 -29.45
N LYS A 125 8.14 0.99 -28.37
CA LYS A 125 9.31 1.89 -28.39
C LYS A 125 10.41 1.34 -29.29
N PHE A 126 10.72 0.05 -29.20
CA PHE A 126 11.73 -0.59 -30.04
C PHE A 126 11.38 -0.49 -31.53
N LYS A 127 10.13 -0.82 -31.90
CA LYS A 127 9.63 -0.67 -33.28
C LYS A 127 9.72 0.76 -33.78
N LEU A 128 9.34 1.72 -32.95
CA LEU A 128 9.46 3.14 -33.28
C LEU A 128 10.91 3.54 -33.55
N ASN A 129 11.87 3.03 -32.76
CA ASN A 129 13.28 3.34 -32.94
C ASN A 129 13.82 2.81 -34.28
N ILE A 130 13.45 1.58 -34.67
CA ILE A 130 13.79 1.04 -35.99
C ILE A 130 13.24 1.94 -37.10
N LYS A 131 11.95 2.30 -37.02
CA LYS A 131 11.34 3.18 -38.03
C LYS A 131 12.00 4.56 -38.11
N LYS A 132 12.47 5.11 -36.99
CA LYS A 132 13.27 6.34 -36.97
C LYS A 132 14.60 6.17 -37.69
N GLN A 133 15.29 5.05 -37.49
CA GLN A 133 16.55 4.77 -38.20
C GLN A 133 16.32 4.60 -39.71
N ASP A 134 15.28 3.87 -40.12
CA ASP A 134 14.91 3.72 -41.53
C ASP A 134 14.66 5.09 -42.20
N LEU A 135 13.90 5.96 -41.53
CA LEU A 135 13.63 7.33 -41.99
C LEU A 135 14.91 8.14 -42.14
N GLN A 136 15.86 8.03 -41.21
CA GLN A 136 17.16 8.70 -41.33
C GLN A 136 17.94 8.21 -42.55
N ILE A 137 17.92 6.91 -42.84
CA ILE A 137 18.58 6.34 -44.01
C ILE A 137 17.93 6.85 -45.30
N ILE A 138 16.59 6.83 -45.37
CA ILE A 138 15.83 7.31 -46.53
C ILE A 138 16.10 8.81 -46.75
N ASN A 139 16.04 9.63 -45.71
CA ASN A 139 16.33 11.06 -45.81
C ASN A 139 17.74 11.32 -46.34
N LYS A 140 18.75 10.57 -45.89
CA LYS A 140 20.12 10.64 -46.42
C LYS A 140 20.18 10.27 -47.91
N LYS A 141 19.44 9.25 -48.35
CA LYS A 141 19.38 8.85 -49.77
C LYS A 141 18.71 9.92 -50.63
N ILE A 142 17.56 10.45 -50.20
CA ILE A 142 16.84 11.53 -50.87
C ILE A 142 17.75 12.75 -51.01
N PHE A 143 18.41 13.16 -49.92
CA PHE A 143 19.32 14.31 -49.94
C PHE A 143 20.44 14.16 -50.98
N LYS A 144 21.07 12.98 -51.04
CA LYS A 144 22.10 12.67 -52.06
C LYS A 144 21.54 12.73 -53.48
N HIS A 145 20.36 12.17 -53.72
CA HIS A 145 19.71 12.19 -55.03
C HIS A 145 19.35 13.62 -55.48
N CYS A 146 18.72 14.41 -54.61
CA CYS A 146 18.41 15.82 -54.89
C CYS A 146 19.67 16.65 -55.17
N LYS A 147 20.76 16.42 -54.44
CA LYS A 147 22.04 17.09 -54.68
C LYS A 147 22.62 16.73 -56.06
N ARG A 148 22.50 15.47 -56.48
CA ARG A 148 22.99 14.98 -57.78
C ARG A 148 22.19 15.54 -58.96
N ASN A 149 20.86 15.62 -58.84
CA ASN A 149 20.01 16.23 -59.88
C ASN A 149 20.22 17.75 -60.01
N LYS A 150 20.48 18.46 -58.90
CA LYS A 150 20.85 19.89 -58.96
C LYS A 150 22.18 20.15 -59.67
N LEU A 151 23.11 19.20 -59.67
CA LEU A 151 24.39 19.29 -60.39
C LEU A 151 24.25 18.98 -61.88
N MET A 152 23.29 18.12 -62.27
CA MET A 152 23.02 17.76 -63.67
C MET A 152 22.20 18.81 -64.42
N ASN A 153 21.37 19.60 -63.73
CA ASN A 153 20.54 20.65 -64.36
C ASN A 153 21.21 22.03 -64.44
N ASN A 154 22.43 22.18 -63.91
CA ASN A 154 23.18 23.44 -63.86
C ASN A 154 24.49 23.40 -64.68
N GLY A 155 24.68 22.40 -65.55
CA GLY A 155 25.79 22.28 -66.50
C GLY A 155 25.25 22.04 -67.90
#